data_AF-A0A8J5Q9Q6-F1
#
_entry.id   AF-A0A8J5Q9Q6-F1
#
_cell.length_a   1.000
_cell.length_b   1.000
_cell.length_c   1.000
_cell.angle_alpha   90.00
_cell.angle_beta   90.00
_cell.angle_gamma   90.00
#
_symmetry.space_group_name_H-M   'P 1'
#
loop_
_entity.id
_entity.type
_entity.pdbx_description
1 polymer ?
#
loop_
_entity_poly.entity_id
_entity_poly.type
_entity_poly.pdbx_seq_one_letter_code
_entity_poly.pdbx_strand_id
1 'polypeptide(L)'
;MFRLWAEGVSKVTVLFGNPGSGKTFLISKVIDYCVDNARDDEAIAFFYCKRDEETRREPQDILRSILRQLSTTSKQSQTGRIHRSLRGVPDRLEANGTTFDIPNCRRLISIVTKDYSRTNIIVDALDECDKDSRWELLEALAAITNENQGIRLFVSSRTDDDIQRHFQKDPIIRIFAADNNEDINLFVRQSLSQDSRWNDLAAHVHRNIESVFRKKSEGMFQWAALQVKQLCQAASWNESSIKSHLSSAPKGLDALYAIIWRQIEQRSQYERQQAKNAIQWVLCALKPLQTGDLSTMMQINPGDDVIGPIEKLSDREIQSVCGNLLILDKQLRVWRFCHLSAREYIENNHYRVYA
;
A
#
# COMPACT_ATOMS: atom_id res chain seq x y z
N MET A 1 19.17 2.74 -13.58
CA MET A 1 17.87 3.42 -13.73
C MET A 1 17.55 4.34 -12.56
N PHE A 2 17.43 3.88 -11.31
CA PHE A 2 17.24 4.80 -10.17
C PHE A 2 18.34 5.88 -10.09
N ARG A 3 19.62 5.51 -10.19
CA ARG A 3 20.72 6.49 -10.21
C ARG A 3 20.59 7.51 -11.35
N LEU A 4 20.17 7.07 -12.55
CA LEU A 4 19.94 7.98 -13.68
C LEU A 4 18.83 8.99 -13.38
N TRP A 5 17.77 8.56 -12.70
CA TRP A 5 16.71 9.46 -12.22
C TRP A 5 17.20 10.39 -11.09
N ALA A 6 17.95 9.87 -10.13
CA ALA A 6 18.53 10.61 -9.01
C ALA A 6 19.57 11.65 -9.47
N GLU A 7 20.29 11.39 -10.56
CA GLU A 7 21.23 12.31 -11.19
C GLU A 7 20.53 13.31 -12.13
N GLY A 8 19.33 12.99 -12.62
CA GLY A 8 18.51 13.85 -13.47
C GLY A 8 18.63 13.63 -14.96
N VAL A 9 19.20 12.49 -15.33
CA VAL A 9 19.27 12.05 -16.73
C VAL A 9 17.87 11.71 -17.24
N SER A 10 17.00 11.17 -16.38
CA SER A 10 15.58 10.99 -16.69
C SER A 10 14.69 11.89 -15.85
N LYS A 11 13.68 12.48 -16.50
CA LYS A 11 12.59 13.19 -15.83
C LYS A 11 11.58 12.25 -15.20
N VAL A 12 11.21 11.18 -15.88
CA VAL A 12 10.16 10.25 -15.45
C VAL A 12 10.79 8.88 -15.25
N THR A 13 10.41 8.19 -14.19
CA THR A 13 10.79 6.79 -13.98
C THR A 13 9.64 6.04 -13.34
N VAL A 14 9.34 4.86 -13.89
CA VAL A 14 8.23 4.04 -13.41
C VAL A 14 8.75 2.71 -12.91
N LEU A 15 8.34 2.34 -11.70
CA LEU A 15 8.62 1.06 -11.06
C LEU A 15 7.39 0.15 -11.17
N PHE A 16 7.44 -0.79 -12.10
CA PHE A 16 6.43 -1.83 -12.23
C PHE A 16 6.78 -3.06 -11.42
N GLY A 17 5.78 -3.72 -10.85
CA GLY A 17 5.96 -4.98 -10.13
C GLY A 17 4.65 -5.59 -9.68
N ASN A 18 4.68 -6.89 -9.41
CA ASN A 18 3.51 -7.64 -8.97
C ASN A 18 2.99 -7.21 -7.58
N PRO A 19 1.76 -7.57 -7.22
CA PRO A 19 1.25 -7.36 -5.86
C PRO A 19 2.20 -7.98 -4.83
N GLY A 20 2.49 -7.26 -3.74
CA GLY A 20 3.38 -7.76 -2.70
C GLY A 20 4.85 -7.90 -3.11
N SER A 21 5.30 -7.35 -4.25
CA SER A 21 6.71 -7.46 -4.69
C SER A 21 7.69 -6.49 -4.00
N GLY A 22 7.23 -5.70 -3.02
CA GLY A 22 8.08 -4.75 -2.28
C GLY A 22 8.19 -3.33 -2.86
N LYS A 23 7.35 -2.96 -3.84
CA LYS A 23 7.35 -1.62 -4.46
C LYS A 23 7.29 -0.47 -3.45
N THR A 24 6.32 -0.51 -2.52
CA THR A 24 6.14 0.52 -1.49
C THR A 24 7.37 0.68 -0.60
N PHE A 25 8.08 -0.41 -0.29
CA PHE A 25 9.34 -0.36 0.46
C PHE A 25 10.47 0.30 -0.36
N LEU A 26 10.56 0.01 -1.66
CA LEU A 26 11.53 0.70 -2.53
C LEU A 26 11.19 2.19 -2.67
N ILE A 27 9.91 2.54 -2.80
CA ILE A 27 9.48 3.94 -2.85
C ILE A 27 9.80 4.68 -1.56
N SER A 28 9.61 4.06 -0.38
CA SER A 28 10.02 4.72 0.87
C SER A 28 11.53 5.00 0.88
N LYS A 29 12.36 4.11 0.32
CA LYS A 29 13.80 4.37 0.17
C LYS A 29 14.14 5.45 -0.84
N VAL A 30 13.36 5.58 -1.92
CA VAL A 30 13.47 6.71 -2.86
C VAL A 30 13.14 8.02 -2.14
N ILE A 31 12.08 8.04 -1.33
CA ILE A 31 11.66 9.22 -0.56
C ILE A 31 12.73 9.59 0.48
N ASP A 32 13.18 8.62 1.29
CA ASP A 32 14.26 8.81 2.27
C ASP A 32 15.48 9.45 1.59
N TYR A 33 15.93 8.87 0.46
CA TYR A 33 17.04 9.40 -0.31
C TYR A 33 16.81 10.84 -0.78
N CYS A 34 15.63 11.16 -1.33
CA CYS A 34 15.31 12.51 -1.78
C CYS A 34 15.35 13.50 -0.61
N VAL A 35 14.73 13.15 0.53
CA VAL A 35 14.66 14.01 1.71
C VAL A 35 16.05 14.28 2.29
N ASP A 36 16.87 13.24 2.42
CA ASP A 36 18.22 13.34 2.99
C ASP A 36 19.19 14.14 2.11
N ASN A 37 18.97 14.15 0.79
CA ASN A 37 19.84 14.83 -0.18
C ASN A 37 19.27 16.15 -0.71
N ALA A 38 18.13 16.61 -0.19
CA ALA A 38 17.46 17.82 -0.64
C ALA A 38 18.26 19.09 -0.31
N ARG A 39 18.44 19.95 -1.30
CA ARG A 39 18.94 21.32 -1.08
C ARG A 39 17.82 22.25 -0.66
N ASP A 40 18.19 23.42 -0.13
CA ASP A 40 17.24 24.41 0.40
C ASP A 40 16.31 25.00 -0.67
N ASP A 41 16.75 24.98 -1.93
CA ASP A 41 16.06 25.45 -3.12
C ASP A 41 15.37 24.33 -3.91
N GLU A 42 15.37 23.09 -3.37
CA GLU A 42 14.65 21.95 -3.94
C GLU A 42 13.37 21.64 -3.16
N ALA A 43 12.38 21.11 -3.87
CA ALA A 43 11.11 20.68 -3.28
C ALA A 43 10.86 19.19 -3.50
N ILE A 44 10.14 18.59 -2.55
CA ILE A 44 9.77 17.19 -2.58
C ILE A 44 8.29 17.09 -2.23
N ALA A 45 7.56 16.35 -3.04
CA ALA A 45 6.20 15.92 -2.72
C ALA A 45 6.09 14.42 -2.96
N PHE A 46 5.40 13.72 -2.07
CA PHE A 46 5.14 12.31 -2.24
C PHE A 46 3.71 11.94 -1.85
N PHE A 47 3.16 10.92 -2.50
CA PHE A 47 1.83 10.42 -2.22
C PHE A 47 1.78 8.90 -2.28
N TYR A 48 1.08 8.30 -1.33
CA TYR A 48 0.82 6.86 -1.31
C TYR A 48 -0.64 6.61 -1.69
N CYS A 49 -0.89 6.23 -2.94
CA CYS A 49 -2.24 5.88 -3.39
C CYS A 49 -2.75 4.67 -2.61
N LYS A 50 -4.06 4.65 -2.36
CA LYS A 50 -4.68 3.54 -1.63
C LYS A 50 -6.15 3.40 -1.95
N ARG A 51 -6.52 2.24 -2.48
CA ARG A 51 -7.89 1.97 -2.95
C ARG A 51 -8.94 1.97 -1.83
N ASP A 52 -8.52 1.63 -0.62
CA ASP A 52 -9.36 1.52 0.58
C ASP A 52 -9.71 2.89 1.22
N GLU A 53 -9.13 3.99 0.73
CA GLU A 53 -9.27 5.31 1.35
C GLU A 53 -9.64 6.30 0.24
N GLU A 54 -10.88 6.81 0.23
CA GLU A 54 -11.41 7.74 -0.81
C GLU A 54 -10.43 8.88 -1.10
N THR A 55 -10.01 9.61 -0.06
CA THR A 55 -9.03 10.72 -0.16
C THR A 55 -7.63 10.31 -0.66
N ARG A 56 -7.37 9.01 -0.86
CA ARG A 56 -6.11 8.46 -1.37
C ARG A 56 -6.25 7.68 -2.67
N ARG A 57 -7.44 7.63 -3.26
CA ARG A 57 -7.65 7.09 -4.60
C ARG A 57 -8.12 8.16 -5.59
N GLU A 58 -8.69 9.27 -5.12
CA GLU A 58 -9.20 10.33 -6.00
C GLU A 58 -8.07 11.22 -6.56
N PRO A 59 -7.97 11.39 -7.91
CA PRO A 59 -6.98 12.27 -8.56
C PRO A 59 -6.89 13.68 -7.97
N GLN A 60 -8.04 14.28 -7.66
CA GLN A 60 -8.13 15.62 -7.11
C GLN A 60 -7.43 15.72 -5.75
N ASP A 61 -7.66 14.76 -4.85
CA ASP A 61 -7.07 14.77 -3.52
C ASP A 61 -5.57 14.45 -3.54
N ILE A 62 -5.13 13.61 -4.49
CA ILE A 62 -3.71 13.37 -4.77
C ILE A 62 -3.02 14.68 -5.16
N LEU A 63 -3.57 15.43 -6.13
CA LEU A 63 -3.02 16.70 -6.58
C LEU A 63 -3.08 17.78 -5.49
N ARG A 64 -4.15 17.85 -4.69
CA ARG A 64 -4.23 18.75 -3.53
C ARG A 64 -3.14 18.47 -2.52
N SER A 65 -2.87 17.20 -2.23
CA SER A 65 -1.80 16.80 -1.30
C SER A 65 -0.42 17.17 -1.84
N ILE A 66 -0.17 16.95 -3.14
CA ILE A 66 1.08 17.36 -3.80
C ILE A 66 1.24 18.89 -3.70
N LEU A 67 0.21 19.66 -4.08
CA LEU A 67 0.23 21.12 -3.99
C LEU A 67 0.48 21.60 -2.57
N ARG A 68 -0.17 21.00 -1.57
CA ARG A 68 0.04 21.31 -0.16
C ARG A 68 1.50 21.07 0.25
N GLN A 69 2.10 19.95 -0.12
CA GLN A 69 3.50 19.67 0.21
C GLN A 69 4.45 20.67 -0.46
N LEU A 70 4.19 21.04 -1.72
CA LEU A 70 4.99 22.04 -2.43
C LEU A 70 4.77 23.49 -1.94
N SER A 71 3.67 23.75 -1.23
CA SER A 71 3.34 25.07 -0.68
C SER A 71 4.28 25.51 0.45
N THR A 72 5.01 24.58 1.04
CA THR A 72 5.99 24.80 2.10
C THR A 72 7.29 24.08 1.75
N THR A 73 8.40 24.78 1.64
CA THR A 73 9.69 24.14 1.34
C THR A 73 10.06 23.14 2.44
N SER A 74 10.77 22.05 2.09
CA SER A 74 11.14 20.94 2.99
C SER A 74 11.74 21.42 4.32
N LYS A 75 12.58 22.46 4.30
CA LYS A 75 13.16 23.08 5.51
C LYS A 75 12.37 24.28 6.06
N GLN A 76 11.51 24.90 5.25
CA GLN A 76 10.67 26.03 5.68
C GLN A 76 9.36 25.62 6.34
N SER A 77 9.00 24.33 6.33
CA SER A 77 7.84 23.80 7.05
C SER A 77 7.83 24.20 8.53
N GLN A 78 9.01 24.38 9.14
CA GLN A 78 9.17 24.86 10.53
C GLN A 78 8.82 26.35 10.73
N THR A 79 8.82 27.15 9.67
CA THR A 79 8.55 28.61 9.74
C THR A 79 7.09 28.96 9.48
N GLY A 80 6.26 28.00 9.05
CA GLY A 80 4.85 28.22 8.70
C GLY A 80 4.62 29.15 7.50
N ARG A 81 5.65 29.51 6.74
CA ARG A 81 5.54 30.42 5.61
C ARG A 81 5.05 29.69 4.37
N ILE A 82 3.89 30.10 3.88
CA ILE A 82 3.31 29.64 2.60
C ILE A 82 4.05 30.31 1.44
N HIS A 83 4.31 29.53 0.40
CA HIS A 83 4.89 29.96 -0.87
C HIS A 83 4.18 31.20 -1.41
N ARG A 84 4.95 32.21 -1.81
CA ARG A 84 4.43 33.54 -2.16
C ARG A 84 3.34 33.51 -3.24
N SER A 85 3.51 32.63 -4.24
CA SER A 85 2.58 32.47 -5.36
C SER A 85 1.23 31.85 -4.97
N LEU A 86 1.11 31.31 -3.75
CA LEU A 86 -0.11 30.72 -3.21
C LEU A 86 -0.85 31.64 -2.23
N ARG A 87 -0.28 32.79 -1.86
CA ARG A 87 -0.91 33.73 -0.93
C ARG A 87 -2.19 34.31 -1.55
N GLY A 88 -3.30 34.25 -0.79
CA GLY A 88 -4.62 34.71 -1.24
C GLY A 88 -5.26 33.85 -2.34
N VAL A 89 -4.67 32.70 -2.70
CA VAL A 89 -5.29 31.76 -3.64
C VAL A 89 -6.60 31.18 -3.09
N PRO A 90 -6.70 30.75 -1.81
CA PRO A 90 -7.97 30.28 -1.24
C PRO A 90 -9.09 31.31 -1.41
N ASP A 91 -8.85 32.57 -0.99
CA ASP A 91 -9.83 33.65 -1.07
C ASP A 91 -10.25 33.94 -2.52
N ARG A 92 -9.31 33.90 -3.47
CA ARG A 92 -9.61 34.08 -4.91
C ARG A 92 -10.42 32.93 -5.49
N LEU A 93 -10.16 31.70 -5.07
CA LEU A 93 -10.93 30.55 -5.52
C LEU A 93 -12.36 30.65 -5.01
N GLU A 94 -12.53 30.96 -3.72
CA GLU A 94 -13.83 31.17 -3.08
C GLU A 94 -14.62 32.32 -3.72
N ALA A 95 -13.98 33.48 -3.94
CA ALA A 95 -14.61 34.64 -4.58
C ALA A 95 -15.09 34.35 -6.02
N ASN A 96 -14.42 33.43 -6.72
CA ASN A 96 -14.78 33.00 -8.07
C ASN A 96 -15.75 31.81 -8.08
N GLY A 97 -16.20 31.31 -6.93
CA GLY A 97 -17.04 30.11 -6.82
C GLY A 97 -16.35 28.83 -7.31
N THR A 98 -15.02 28.78 -7.21
CA THR A 98 -14.17 27.67 -7.65
C THR A 98 -13.49 27.00 -6.46
N THR A 99 -12.88 25.84 -6.66
CA THR A 99 -12.16 25.12 -5.60
C THR A 99 -10.77 24.69 -6.08
N PHE A 100 -10.02 23.99 -5.22
CA PHE A 100 -8.81 23.28 -5.61
C PHE A 100 -9.16 22.03 -6.42
N ASP A 101 -9.80 22.21 -7.57
CA ASP A 101 -10.07 21.16 -8.55
C ASP A 101 -8.79 20.76 -9.31
N ILE A 102 -8.88 19.73 -10.16
CA ILE A 102 -7.73 19.22 -10.93
C ILE A 102 -7.08 20.32 -11.79
N PRO A 103 -7.81 21.11 -12.60
CA PRO A 103 -7.21 22.17 -13.41
C PRO A 103 -6.49 23.24 -12.57
N ASN A 104 -7.09 23.68 -11.45
CA ASN A 104 -6.46 24.67 -10.58
C ASN A 104 -5.24 24.09 -9.86
N CYS A 105 -5.31 22.87 -9.33
CA CYS A 105 -4.17 22.23 -8.68
C CYS A 105 -3.00 22.07 -9.66
N ARG A 106 -3.26 21.55 -10.86
CA ARG A 106 -2.25 21.42 -11.93
C ARG A 106 -1.56 22.76 -12.21
N ARG A 107 -2.35 23.81 -12.46
CA ARG A 107 -1.84 25.16 -12.74
C ARG A 107 -0.99 25.70 -11.58
N LEU A 108 -1.46 25.55 -10.34
CA LEU A 108 -0.77 26.04 -9.16
C LEU A 108 0.54 25.28 -8.91
N ILE A 109 0.56 23.95 -9.11
CA ILE A 109 1.78 23.15 -9.05
C ILE A 109 2.78 23.64 -10.11
N SER A 110 2.36 23.84 -11.36
CA SER A 110 3.24 24.38 -12.41
C SER A 110 3.79 25.79 -12.07
N ILE A 111 3.05 26.62 -11.33
CA ILE A 111 3.52 27.94 -10.88
C ILE A 111 4.55 27.79 -9.76
N VAL A 112 4.24 27.01 -8.74
CA VAL A 112 5.08 26.86 -7.54
C VAL A 112 6.41 26.20 -7.89
N THR A 113 6.40 25.19 -8.76
CA THR A 113 7.61 24.45 -9.15
C THR A 113 8.64 25.26 -9.94
N LYS A 114 8.28 26.44 -10.46
CA LYS A 114 9.22 27.34 -11.16
C LYS A 114 10.16 28.08 -10.22
N ASP A 115 9.77 28.23 -8.96
CA ASP A 115 10.57 28.92 -7.93
C ASP A 115 11.57 27.96 -7.25
N TYR A 116 11.52 26.66 -7.56
CA TYR A 116 12.47 25.65 -7.09
C TYR A 116 13.45 25.25 -8.20
N SER A 117 14.72 25.02 -7.86
CA SER A 117 15.73 24.57 -8.83
C SER A 117 15.48 23.13 -9.28
N ARG A 118 14.84 22.33 -8.43
CA ARG A 118 14.37 20.98 -8.72
C ARG A 118 13.16 20.65 -7.86
N THR A 119 12.21 19.91 -8.43
CA THR A 119 11.09 19.32 -7.69
C THR A 119 11.02 17.82 -7.94
N ASN A 120 11.07 17.01 -6.88
CA ASN A 120 10.82 15.57 -6.96
C ASN A 120 9.37 15.28 -6.57
N ILE A 121 8.60 14.65 -7.45
CA ILE A 121 7.23 14.18 -7.20
C ILE A 121 7.27 12.65 -7.21
N ILE A 122 6.89 12.01 -6.10
CA ILE A 122 6.89 10.56 -5.96
C ILE A 122 5.47 10.05 -5.71
N VAL A 123 4.95 9.15 -6.55
CA VAL A 123 3.61 8.57 -6.39
C VAL A 123 3.72 7.05 -6.28
N ASP A 124 3.43 6.50 -5.10
CA ASP A 124 3.39 5.05 -4.88
C ASP A 124 2.02 4.47 -5.24
N ALA A 125 2.04 3.28 -5.82
CA ALA A 125 0.86 2.44 -6.08
C ALA A 125 -0.21 3.13 -6.92
N LEU A 126 0.19 3.76 -8.04
CA LEU A 126 -0.71 4.48 -8.94
C LEU A 126 -1.87 3.60 -9.46
N ASP A 127 -1.68 2.28 -9.52
CA ASP A 127 -2.74 1.33 -9.83
C ASP A 127 -3.91 1.36 -8.84
N GLU A 128 -3.69 1.84 -7.61
CA GLU A 128 -4.72 1.99 -6.57
C GLU A 128 -5.51 3.31 -6.64
N CYS A 129 -5.18 4.19 -7.60
CA CYS A 129 -6.02 5.33 -7.96
C CYS A 129 -7.31 4.83 -8.62
N ASP A 130 -8.42 5.54 -8.39
CA ASP A 130 -9.71 5.15 -8.94
C ASP A 130 -9.63 5.01 -10.47
N LYS A 131 -10.02 3.83 -10.98
CA LYS A 131 -9.75 3.44 -12.36
C LYS A 131 -10.47 4.34 -13.37
N ASP A 132 -11.64 4.87 -13.02
CA ASP A 132 -12.48 5.64 -13.94
C ASP A 132 -12.00 7.09 -14.07
N SER A 133 -11.30 7.62 -13.05
CA SER A 133 -10.76 8.98 -13.02
C SER A 133 -9.22 9.05 -13.09
N ARG A 134 -8.50 7.92 -12.98
CA ARG A 134 -7.03 7.84 -13.01
C ARG A 134 -6.39 8.53 -14.22
N TRP A 135 -7.06 8.56 -15.35
CA TRP A 135 -6.58 9.25 -16.56
C TRP A 135 -6.39 10.76 -16.32
N GLU A 136 -7.23 11.41 -15.50
CA GLU A 136 -7.11 12.84 -15.17
C GLU A 136 -5.82 13.12 -14.39
N LEU A 137 -5.44 12.20 -13.49
CA LEU A 137 -4.18 12.31 -12.75
C LEU A 137 -2.98 12.14 -13.67
N LEU A 138 -3.01 11.13 -14.55
CA LEU A 138 -1.96 10.87 -15.53
C LEU A 138 -1.74 12.07 -16.45
N GLU A 139 -2.81 12.66 -17.00
CA GLU A 139 -2.72 13.87 -17.82
C GLU A 139 -2.18 15.08 -17.05
N ALA A 140 -2.63 15.28 -15.80
CA ALA A 140 -2.13 16.37 -14.97
C ALA A 140 -0.63 16.24 -14.68
N LEU A 141 -0.16 15.05 -14.30
CA LEU A 141 1.25 14.77 -14.05
C LEU A 141 2.10 14.94 -15.32
N ALA A 142 1.63 14.43 -16.46
CA ALA A 142 2.30 14.60 -17.74
C ALA A 142 2.43 16.09 -18.11
N ALA A 143 1.36 16.88 -17.98
CA ALA A 143 1.41 18.30 -18.24
C ALA A 143 2.41 19.04 -17.33
N ILE A 144 2.37 18.76 -16.02
CA ILE A 144 3.29 19.36 -15.03
C ILE A 144 4.76 19.07 -15.41
N THR A 145 5.09 17.81 -15.70
CA THR A 145 6.46 17.39 -16.04
C THR A 145 6.96 17.91 -17.40
N ASN A 146 6.05 18.14 -18.36
CA ASN A 146 6.37 18.70 -19.66
C ASN A 146 6.60 20.22 -19.61
N GLU A 147 5.82 20.95 -18.80
CA GLU A 147 5.89 22.41 -18.65
C GLU A 147 7.16 22.86 -17.90
N ASN A 148 7.77 22.01 -17.07
CA ASN A 148 8.92 22.37 -16.24
C ASN A 148 10.05 21.32 -16.32
N GLN A 149 11.24 21.76 -16.76
CA GLN A 149 12.42 20.89 -16.89
C GLN A 149 13.04 20.50 -15.54
N GLY A 150 12.76 21.25 -14.47
CA GLY A 150 13.22 20.97 -13.11
C GLY A 150 12.42 19.90 -12.36
N ILE A 151 11.36 19.34 -12.96
CA ILE A 151 10.52 18.33 -12.32
C ILE A 151 11.01 16.94 -12.64
N ARG A 152 11.08 16.11 -11.59
CA ARG A 152 11.34 14.68 -11.67
C ARG A 152 10.18 13.91 -11.05
N LEU A 153 9.60 13.02 -11.84
CA LEU A 153 8.49 12.16 -11.44
C LEU A 153 8.99 10.73 -11.24
N PHE A 154 8.70 10.14 -10.08
CA PHE A 154 8.90 8.73 -9.82
C PHE A 154 7.57 8.09 -9.47
N VAL A 155 7.16 7.07 -10.21
CA VAL A 155 5.87 6.38 -10.00
C VAL A 155 6.14 4.92 -9.69
N SER A 156 5.38 4.32 -8.76
CA SER A 156 5.25 2.87 -8.68
C SER A 156 3.85 2.44 -9.07
N SER A 157 3.74 1.28 -9.71
CA SER A 157 2.44 0.74 -10.12
C SER A 157 2.52 -0.77 -10.41
N ARG A 158 1.38 -1.43 -10.49
CA ARG A 158 1.22 -2.67 -11.27
C ARG A 158 1.24 -2.37 -12.78
N THR A 159 1.31 -3.42 -13.59
CA THR A 159 1.35 -3.34 -15.06
C THR A 159 -0.05 -3.24 -15.68
N ASP A 160 -0.89 -2.35 -15.17
CA ASP A 160 -2.20 -2.07 -15.77
C ASP A 160 -2.01 -1.47 -17.18
N ASP A 161 -2.84 -1.88 -18.14
CA ASP A 161 -2.67 -1.54 -19.56
C ASP A 161 -2.66 -0.04 -19.83
N ASP A 162 -3.55 0.73 -19.22
CA ASP A 162 -3.64 2.18 -19.37
C ASP A 162 -2.40 2.89 -18.82
N ILE A 163 -1.89 2.45 -17.66
CA ILE A 163 -0.65 2.99 -17.07
C ILE A 163 0.56 2.63 -17.94
N GLN A 164 0.65 1.39 -18.41
CA GLN A 164 1.75 0.97 -19.29
C GLN A 164 1.74 1.71 -20.62
N ARG A 165 0.56 1.97 -21.21
CA ARG A 165 0.43 2.78 -22.42
C ARG A 165 0.85 4.22 -22.19
N HIS A 166 0.46 4.82 -21.07
CA HIS A 166 0.82 6.19 -20.73
C HIS A 166 2.35 6.37 -20.63
N PHE A 167 3.04 5.47 -19.93
CA PHE A 167 4.48 5.57 -19.69
C PHE A 167 5.34 4.78 -20.69
N GLN A 168 4.80 4.43 -21.87
CA GLN A 168 5.47 3.54 -22.83
C GLN A 168 6.85 4.09 -23.30
N LYS A 169 7.02 5.41 -23.31
CA LYS A 169 8.24 6.09 -23.78
C LYS A 169 9.22 6.43 -22.65
N ASP A 170 8.81 6.24 -21.41
CA ASP A 170 9.60 6.63 -20.24
C ASP A 170 10.51 5.48 -19.77
N PRO A 171 11.59 5.80 -19.05
CA PRO A 171 12.40 4.82 -18.34
C PRO A 171 11.58 3.93 -17.39
N ILE A 172 11.50 2.64 -17.72
CA ILE A 172 10.80 1.63 -16.94
C ILE A 172 11.80 0.77 -16.15
N ILE A 173 11.54 0.62 -14.85
CA ILE A 173 12.13 -0.38 -13.96
C ILE A 173 11.07 -1.45 -13.72
N ARG A 174 11.36 -2.71 -14.01
CA ARG A 174 10.46 -3.83 -13.70
C ARG A 174 11.07 -4.69 -12.60
N ILE A 175 10.28 -5.01 -11.59
CA ILE A 175 10.60 -6.01 -10.58
C ILE A 175 9.99 -7.33 -11.07
N PHE A 176 10.84 -8.26 -11.49
CA PHE A 176 10.42 -9.61 -11.78
C PHE A 176 10.48 -10.47 -10.52
N ALA A 177 9.69 -11.55 -10.51
CA ALA A 177 9.69 -12.49 -9.40
C ALA A 177 11.08 -13.08 -9.12
N ALA A 178 11.88 -13.27 -10.17
CA ALA A 178 13.24 -13.79 -10.07
C ALA A 178 14.18 -12.84 -9.32
N ASP A 179 13.99 -11.52 -9.49
CA ASP A 179 14.84 -10.47 -8.90
C ASP A 179 14.74 -10.43 -7.36
N ASN A 180 13.59 -10.87 -6.83
CA ASN A 180 13.30 -10.80 -5.40
C ASN A 180 13.70 -12.05 -4.61
N ASN A 181 14.18 -13.12 -5.26
CA ASN A 181 14.37 -14.42 -4.59
C ASN A 181 15.37 -14.35 -3.43
N GLU A 182 16.53 -13.76 -3.67
CA GLU A 182 17.59 -13.61 -2.69
C GLU A 182 17.14 -12.65 -1.57
N ASP A 183 16.48 -11.53 -1.89
CA ASP A 183 15.96 -10.59 -0.90
C ASP A 183 14.84 -11.17 -0.04
N ILE A 184 13.96 -12.00 -0.62
CA ILE A 184 12.95 -12.74 0.13
C ILE A 184 13.61 -13.71 1.11
N ASN A 185 14.65 -14.44 0.70
CA ASN A 185 15.36 -15.34 1.61
C ASN A 185 16.04 -14.58 2.76
N LEU A 186 16.65 -13.42 2.46
CA LEU A 186 17.20 -12.55 3.49
C LEU A 186 16.13 -12.06 4.46
N PHE A 187 14.98 -11.61 3.95
CA PHE A 187 13.83 -11.22 4.77
C PHE A 187 13.33 -12.36 5.65
N VAL A 188 13.16 -13.57 5.10
CA VAL A 188 12.71 -14.77 5.83
C VAL A 188 13.68 -15.10 6.96
N ARG A 189 14.98 -15.15 6.66
CA ARG A 189 16.01 -15.41 7.66
C ARG A 189 16.01 -14.36 8.75
N GLN A 190 15.98 -13.08 8.39
CA GLN A 190 15.98 -11.98 9.35
C GLN A 190 14.73 -11.97 10.23
N SER A 191 13.57 -12.29 9.65
CA SER A 191 12.29 -12.32 10.37
C SER A 191 12.19 -13.51 11.31
N LEU A 192 12.56 -14.72 10.86
CA LEU A 192 12.48 -15.92 11.68
C LEU A 192 13.55 -15.96 12.77
N SER A 193 14.73 -15.38 12.54
CA SER A 193 15.79 -15.30 13.56
C SER A 193 15.47 -14.38 14.74
N GLN A 194 14.41 -13.58 14.66
CA GLN A 194 13.89 -12.85 15.84
C GLN A 194 13.23 -13.80 16.85
N ASP A 195 12.81 -14.98 16.42
CA ASP A 195 12.28 -16.03 17.28
C ASP A 195 13.43 -16.88 17.82
N SER A 196 13.57 -16.99 19.15
CA SER A 196 14.67 -17.74 19.76
C SER A 196 14.72 -19.20 19.31
N ARG A 197 13.56 -19.80 18.99
CA ARG A 197 13.41 -21.18 18.50
C ARG A 197 14.10 -21.42 17.17
N TRP A 198 14.38 -20.37 16.39
CA TRP A 198 15.09 -20.48 15.12
C TRP A 198 16.51 -21.04 15.28
N ASN A 199 17.19 -20.68 16.36
CA ASN A 199 18.57 -21.09 16.62
C ASN A 199 18.69 -22.57 17.00
N ASP A 200 17.60 -23.17 17.49
CA ASP A 200 17.53 -24.59 17.87
C ASP A 200 17.35 -25.51 16.65
N LEU A 201 17.05 -24.95 15.48
CA LEU A 201 16.86 -25.71 14.25
C LEU A 201 18.19 -26.10 13.61
N ALA A 202 18.24 -27.33 13.11
CA ALA A 202 19.38 -27.80 12.35
C ALA A 202 19.51 -27.05 11.01
N ALA A 203 20.76 -26.89 10.53
CA ALA A 203 21.06 -26.11 9.34
C ALA A 203 20.35 -26.60 8.06
N HIS A 204 20.01 -27.89 7.97
CA HIS A 204 19.23 -28.41 6.82
C HIS A 204 17.77 -27.95 6.86
N VAL A 205 17.20 -27.71 8.04
CA VAL A 205 15.85 -27.17 8.19
C VAL A 205 15.80 -25.72 7.71
N HIS A 206 16.82 -24.90 8.05
CA HIS A 206 16.96 -23.54 7.52
C HIS A 206 16.99 -23.54 5.99
N ARG A 207 17.84 -24.39 5.38
CA ARG A 207 17.92 -24.51 3.92
C ARG A 207 16.61 -24.97 3.29
N ASN A 208 15.87 -25.85 3.94
CA ASN A 208 14.56 -26.30 3.47
C ASN A 208 13.54 -25.16 3.48
N ILE A 209 13.51 -24.37 4.56
CA ILE A 209 12.65 -23.17 4.65
C ILE A 209 12.97 -22.21 3.50
N GLU A 210 14.24 -21.81 3.34
CA GLU A 210 14.67 -20.90 2.27
C GLU A 210 14.31 -21.46 0.87
N SER A 211 14.53 -22.76 0.64
CA SER A 211 14.19 -23.39 -0.65
C SER A 211 12.69 -23.35 -0.95
N VAL A 212 11.85 -23.63 0.04
CA VAL A 212 10.39 -23.64 -0.13
C VAL A 212 9.87 -22.21 -0.34
N PHE A 213 10.35 -21.24 0.43
CA PHE A 213 9.94 -19.84 0.29
C PHE A 213 10.32 -19.28 -1.08
N ARG A 214 11.53 -19.56 -1.56
CA ARG A 214 11.94 -19.21 -2.93
C ARG A 214 11.01 -19.80 -3.99
N LYS A 215 10.66 -21.08 -3.88
CA LYS A 215 9.84 -21.79 -4.88
C LYS A 215 8.37 -21.39 -4.87
N LYS A 216 7.79 -21.12 -3.68
CA LYS A 216 6.33 -20.94 -3.52
C LYS A 216 5.88 -19.49 -3.44
N SER A 217 6.77 -18.54 -3.11
CA SER A 217 6.42 -17.12 -3.00
C SER A 217 6.12 -16.44 -4.34
N GLU A 218 6.64 -16.97 -5.44
CA GLU A 218 6.57 -16.36 -6.77
C GLU A 218 7.00 -14.88 -6.76
N GLY A 219 8.02 -14.56 -5.95
CA GLY A 219 8.59 -13.21 -5.84
C GLY A 219 7.77 -12.21 -5.00
N MET A 220 6.76 -12.69 -4.26
CA MET A 220 5.89 -11.86 -3.44
C MET A 220 6.32 -11.90 -1.96
N PHE A 221 6.85 -10.78 -1.46
CA PHE A 221 7.14 -10.57 -0.04
C PHE A 221 5.90 -10.73 0.84
N GLN A 222 4.71 -10.34 0.35
CA GLN A 222 3.47 -10.51 1.11
C GLN A 222 3.20 -11.99 1.41
N TRP A 223 3.47 -12.89 0.46
CA TRP A 223 3.34 -14.32 0.67
C TRP A 223 4.34 -14.78 1.74
N ALA A 224 5.60 -14.36 1.63
CA ALA A 224 6.65 -14.71 2.58
C ALA A 224 6.32 -14.21 4.00
N ALA A 225 5.88 -12.96 4.14
CA ALA A 225 5.51 -12.36 5.42
C ALA A 225 4.36 -13.12 6.09
N LEU A 226 3.34 -13.52 5.33
CA LEU A 226 2.22 -14.30 5.84
C LEU A 226 2.65 -15.71 6.29
N GLN A 227 3.52 -16.38 5.53
CA GLN A 227 4.05 -17.70 5.91
C GLN A 227 4.97 -17.61 7.14
N VAL A 228 5.84 -16.60 7.22
CA VAL A 228 6.65 -16.32 8.41
C VAL A 228 5.76 -16.13 9.63
N LYS A 229 4.71 -15.31 9.51
CA LYS A 229 3.77 -15.06 10.62
C LYS A 229 3.09 -16.35 11.07
N GLN A 230 2.67 -17.20 10.13
CA GLN A 230 2.07 -18.51 10.45
C GLN A 230 3.07 -19.44 11.17
N LEU A 231 4.34 -19.48 10.73
CA LEU A 231 5.39 -20.24 11.41
C LEU A 231 5.64 -19.73 12.84
N CYS A 232 5.79 -18.42 13.03
CA CYS A 232 5.97 -17.82 14.36
C CYS A 232 4.80 -18.12 15.31
N GLN A 233 3.57 -18.21 14.77
CA GLN A 233 2.37 -18.55 15.53
C GLN A 233 2.23 -20.05 15.83
N ALA A 234 3.03 -20.92 15.22
CA ALA A 234 2.98 -22.35 15.47
C ALA A 234 3.45 -22.67 16.90
N ALA A 235 2.71 -23.58 17.57
CA ALA A 235 3.00 -23.99 18.93
C ALA A 235 4.31 -24.78 19.07
N SER A 236 4.71 -25.52 18.03
CA SER A 236 5.93 -26.33 18.00
C SER A 236 6.80 -25.95 16.80
N TRP A 237 8.12 -25.94 17.03
CA TRP A 237 9.15 -25.69 16.02
C TRP A 237 10.07 -26.91 15.84
N ASN A 238 9.52 -28.12 15.98
CA ASN A 238 10.27 -29.32 15.61
C ASN A 238 10.30 -29.53 14.09
N GLU A 239 11.27 -30.29 13.60
CA GLU A 239 11.46 -30.53 12.16
C GLU A 239 10.20 -31.06 11.47
N SER A 240 9.47 -31.98 12.12
CA SER A 240 8.22 -32.54 11.59
C SER A 240 7.12 -31.49 11.43
N SER A 241 6.97 -30.60 12.41
CA SER A 241 5.99 -29.51 12.39
C SER A 241 6.30 -28.51 11.27
N ILE A 242 7.57 -28.10 11.15
CA ILE A 242 8.02 -27.19 10.09
C ILE A 242 7.84 -27.84 8.73
N LYS A 243 8.26 -29.11 8.56
CA LYS A 243 8.12 -29.85 7.31
C LYS A 243 6.65 -29.97 6.91
N SER A 244 5.76 -30.24 7.87
CA SER A 244 4.31 -30.28 7.64
C SER A 244 3.79 -28.93 7.15
N HIS A 245 4.14 -27.84 7.82
CA HIS A 245 3.76 -26.49 7.43
C HIS A 245 4.23 -26.17 5.99
N LEU A 246 5.54 -26.32 5.73
CA LEU A 246 6.14 -26.05 4.41
C LEU A 246 5.54 -26.90 3.29
N SER A 247 5.18 -28.15 3.58
CA SER A 247 4.54 -29.03 2.59
C SER A 247 3.14 -28.54 2.23
N SER A 248 2.36 -28.14 3.25
CA SER A 248 1.02 -27.57 3.08
C SER A 248 0.99 -26.13 2.57
N ALA A 249 2.14 -25.44 2.57
CA ALA A 249 2.22 -24.05 2.15
C ALA A 249 1.72 -23.89 0.69
N PRO A 250 0.80 -22.96 0.43
CA PRO A 250 0.24 -22.74 -0.91
C PRO A 250 1.25 -22.06 -1.82
N LYS A 251 1.10 -22.21 -3.14
CA LYS A 251 1.90 -21.46 -4.11
C LYS A 251 1.18 -20.15 -4.48
N GLY A 252 1.84 -19.01 -4.29
CA GLY A 252 1.29 -17.70 -4.61
C GLY A 252 0.21 -17.19 -3.64
N LEU A 253 -0.20 -15.93 -3.82
CA LEU A 253 -1.11 -15.22 -2.90
C LEU A 253 -2.55 -15.73 -2.96
N ASP A 254 -3.09 -16.04 -4.14
CA ASP A 254 -4.50 -16.47 -4.27
C ASP A 254 -4.76 -17.79 -3.53
N ALA A 255 -3.89 -18.79 -3.73
CA ALA A 255 -4.00 -20.05 -3.00
C ALA A 255 -3.80 -19.85 -1.49
N LEU A 256 -2.99 -18.87 -1.08
CA LEU A 256 -2.81 -18.52 0.31
C LEU A 256 -4.07 -17.93 0.94
N TYR A 257 -4.70 -16.96 0.29
CA TYR A 257 -5.95 -16.40 0.77
C TYR A 257 -7.08 -17.44 0.78
N ALA A 258 -7.11 -18.35 -0.20
CA ALA A 258 -8.06 -19.46 -0.22
C ALA A 258 -7.93 -20.40 0.99
N ILE A 259 -6.70 -20.68 1.43
CA ILE A 259 -6.47 -21.46 2.64
C ILE A 259 -6.93 -20.69 3.88
N ILE A 260 -6.60 -19.39 3.99
CA ILE A 260 -7.02 -18.58 5.14
C ILE A 260 -8.55 -18.49 5.21
N TRP A 261 -9.22 -18.29 4.08
CA TRP A 261 -10.67 -18.27 4.01
C TRP A 261 -11.28 -19.63 4.43
N ARG A 262 -10.76 -20.74 3.91
CA ARG A 262 -11.22 -22.08 4.32
C ARG A 262 -11.05 -22.33 5.82
N GLN A 263 -9.96 -21.84 6.42
CA GLN A 263 -9.76 -21.94 7.87
C GLN A 263 -10.83 -21.16 8.64
N ILE A 264 -11.24 -19.99 8.15
CA ILE A 264 -12.37 -19.22 8.73
C ILE A 264 -13.67 -20.02 8.60
N GLU A 265 -13.91 -20.67 7.45
CA GLU A 265 -15.10 -21.49 7.23
C GLU A 265 -15.16 -22.74 8.11
N GLN A 266 -14.04 -23.24 8.60
CA GLN A 266 -13.98 -24.40 9.49
C GLN A 266 -14.18 -24.06 10.96
N ARG A 267 -14.23 -22.77 11.33
CA ARG A 267 -14.50 -22.33 12.72
C ARG A 267 -15.95 -22.55 13.13
N SER A 268 -16.20 -22.32 14.43
CA SER A 268 -17.55 -22.30 14.98
C SER A 268 -18.47 -21.38 14.19
N GLN A 269 -19.79 -21.65 14.20
CA GLN A 269 -20.76 -20.83 13.47
C GLN A 269 -20.68 -19.35 13.89
N TYR A 270 -20.52 -19.10 15.18
CA TYR A 270 -20.37 -17.75 15.73
C TYR A 270 -19.11 -17.05 15.19
N GLU A 271 -17.92 -17.64 15.35
CA GLU A 271 -16.68 -17.02 14.88
C GLU A 271 -16.66 -16.82 13.37
N ARG A 272 -17.20 -17.79 12.61
CA ARG A 272 -17.31 -17.68 11.16
C ARG A 272 -18.17 -16.48 10.75
N GLN A 273 -19.29 -16.28 11.43
CA GLN A 273 -20.17 -15.14 11.16
C GLN A 273 -19.48 -13.81 11.51
N GLN A 274 -18.83 -13.74 12.68
CA GLN A 274 -18.06 -12.56 13.10
C GLN A 274 -16.95 -12.21 12.08
N ALA A 275 -16.21 -13.20 11.59
CA ALA A 275 -15.17 -13.00 10.58
C ALA A 275 -15.74 -12.44 9.27
N LYS A 276 -16.85 -13.04 8.79
CA LYS A 276 -17.51 -12.63 7.55
C LYS A 276 -18.05 -11.20 7.66
N ASN A 277 -18.75 -10.89 8.76
CA ASN A 277 -19.26 -9.54 9.02
C ASN A 277 -18.10 -8.53 9.07
N ALA A 278 -17.03 -8.83 9.80
CA ALA A 278 -15.87 -7.95 9.89
C ALA A 278 -15.24 -7.68 8.51
N ILE A 279 -15.06 -8.73 7.70
CA ILE A 279 -14.52 -8.60 6.34
C ILE A 279 -15.44 -7.78 5.45
N GLN A 280 -16.76 -7.99 5.50
CA GLN A 280 -17.75 -7.23 4.73
C GLN A 280 -17.77 -5.76 5.14
N TRP A 281 -17.77 -5.47 6.44
CA TRP A 281 -17.73 -4.09 6.94
C TRP A 281 -16.47 -3.37 6.51
N VAL A 282 -15.30 -3.99 6.65
CA VAL A 282 -14.04 -3.38 6.18
C VAL A 282 -14.01 -3.22 4.66
N LEU A 283 -14.64 -4.13 3.91
CA LEU A 283 -14.72 -4.06 2.45
C LEU A 283 -15.58 -2.88 1.95
N CYS A 284 -16.71 -2.65 2.60
CA CYS A 284 -17.72 -1.68 2.18
C CYS A 284 -17.62 -0.33 2.91
N ALA A 285 -16.82 -0.23 3.97
CA ALA A 285 -16.70 1.01 4.72
C ALA A 285 -16.10 2.13 3.86
N LEU A 286 -16.73 3.31 3.91
CA LEU A 286 -16.23 4.52 3.25
C LEU A 286 -14.87 4.96 3.82
N LYS A 287 -14.65 4.72 5.11
CA LYS A 287 -13.40 5.05 5.82
C LYS A 287 -12.96 3.86 6.67
N PRO A 288 -11.64 3.65 6.85
CA PRO A 288 -11.13 2.60 7.72
C PRO A 288 -11.72 2.66 9.14
N LEU A 289 -12.14 1.50 9.66
CA LEU A 289 -12.89 1.39 10.92
C LEU A 289 -11.95 1.25 12.11
N GLN A 290 -12.26 1.92 13.23
CA GLN A 290 -11.57 1.68 14.50
C GLN A 290 -12.05 0.38 15.15
N THR A 291 -11.28 -0.18 16.10
CA THR A 291 -11.65 -1.41 16.81
C THR A 291 -13.03 -1.34 17.45
N GLY A 292 -13.38 -0.21 18.09
CA GLY A 292 -14.69 -0.06 18.74
C GLY A 292 -15.86 -0.17 17.75
N ASP A 293 -15.74 0.51 16.61
CA ASP A 293 -16.75 0.48 15.56
C ASP A 293 -16.85 -0.91 14.94
N LEU A 294 -15.70 -1.49 14.55
CA LEU A 294 -15.68 -2.81 13.92
C LEU A 294 -16.20 -3.90 14.87
N SER A 295 -15.81 -3.87 16.15
CA SER A 295 -16.30 -4.79 17.19
C SER A 295 -17.83 -4.75 17.30
N THR A 296 -18.42 -3.55 17.23
CA THR A 296 -19.87 -3.38 17.30
C THR A 296 -20.53 -3.90 16.03
N MET A 297 -20.03 -3.49 14.88
CA MET A 297 -20.59 -3.80 13.57
C MET A 297 -20.56 -5.30 13.24
N MET A 298 -19.53 -6.03 13.66
CA MET A 298 -19.43 -7.47 13.39
C MET A 298 -20.48 -8.32 14.12
N GLN A 299 -21.13 -7.76 15.15
CA GLN A 299 -22.21 -8.42 15.89
C GLN A 299 -23.61 -8.08 15.33
N ILE A 300 -23.69 -7.27 14.28
CA ILE A 300 -24.94 -6.91 13.61
C ILE A 300 -25.10 -7.80 12.38
N ASN A 301 -26.15 -8.64 12.36
CA ASN A 301 -26.50 -9.41 11.17
C ASN A 301 -27.64 -8.74 10.39
N PRO A 302 -27.53 -8.64 9.05
CA PRO A 302 -28.65 -8.21 8.22
C PRO A 302 -29.81 -9.20 8.35
N GLY A 303 -30.92 -8.74 8.95
CA GLY A 303 -32.14 -9.55 9.14
C GLY A 303 -32.52 -9.84 10.59
N ASP A 304 -31.68 -9.47 11.56
CA ASP A 304 -32.05 -9.54 12.97
C ASP A 304 -32.88 -8.29 13.35
N ASP A 305 -34.13 -8.49 13.80
CA ASP A 305 -35.01 -7.40 14.26
C ASP A 305 -34.57 -6.84 15.63
N VAL A 306 -33.73 -7.57 16.36
CA VAL A 306 -33.25 -7.22 17.70
C VAL A 306 -31.74 -7.40 17.75
N ILE A 307 -31.02 -6.31 18.02
CA ILE A 307 -29.59 -6.36 18.32
C ILE A 307 -29.43 -6.90 19.73
N GLY A 308 -28.80 -8.07 19.86
CA GLY A 308 -28.43 -8.66 21.14
C GLY A 308 -27.44 -7.79 21.93
N PRO A 309 -27.10 -8.18 23.17
CA PRO A 309 -26.06 -7.47 23.93
C PRO A 309 -24.74 -7.47 23.15
N ILE A 310 -24.20 -6.27 22.90
CA ILE A 310 -22.93 -6.08 22.18
C ILE A 310 -21.78 -6.27 23.17
N GLU A 311 -20.95 -7.28 22.92
CA GLU A 311 -19.71 -7.50 23.67
C GLU A 311 -18.56 -6.70 23.05
N LYS A 312 -17.64 -6.20 23.89
CA LYS A 312 -16.45 -5.52 23.38
C LYS A 312 -15.36 -6.54 23.08
N LEU A 313 -15.11 -6.75 21.78
CA LEU A 313 -14.02 -7.58 21.30
C LEU A 313 -12.73 -6.77 21.26
N SER A 314 -11.65 -7.38 21.77
CA SER A 314 -10.30 -6.83 21.74
C SER A 314 -9.67 -6.96 20.35
N ASP A 315 -8.60 -6.18 20.12
CA ASP A 315 -7.82 -6.26 18.89
C ASP A 315 -7.35 -7.69 18.57
N ARG A 316 -7.03 -8.47 19.61
CA ARG A 316 -6.55 -9.85 19.49
C ARG A 316 -7.67 -10.80 19.06
N GLU A 317 -8.88 -10.61 19.57
CA GLU A 317 -10.04 -11.42 19.20
C GLU A 317 -10.44 -11.17 17.75
N ILE A 318 -10.53 -9.89 17.35
CA ILE A 318 -10.81 -9.52 15.96
C ILE A 318 -9.74 -10.10 15.03
N GLN A 319 -8.45 -9.93 15.36
CA GLN A 319 -7.35 -10.50 14.57
C GLN A 319 -7.43 -12.02 14.49
N SER A 320 -7.74 -12.68 15.60
CA SER A 320 -7.87 -14.14 15.65
C SER A 320 -8.94 -14.59 14.69
N VAL A 321 -10.14 -14.00 14.78
CA VAL A 321 -11.33 -14.39 14.01
C VAL A 321 -11.17 -14.12 12.52
N CYS A 322 -10.61 -12.97 12.13
CA CYS A 322 -10.44 -12.59 10.72
C CYS A 322 -9.20 -13.23 10.05
N GLY A 323 -8.37 -13.94 10.83
CA GLY A 323 -7.09 -14.45 10.37
C GLY A 323 -6.16 -13.34 9.87
N ASN A 324 -5.23 -13.70 8.99
CA ASN A 324 -4.31 -12.73 8.39
C ASN A 324 -4.89 -11.98 7.16
N LEU A 325 -6.22 -11.98 6.98
CA LEU A 325 -6.88 -11.19 5.94
C LEU A 325 -7.04 -9.73 6.37
N LEU A 326 -7.39 -9.51 7.64
CA LEU A 326 -7.47 -8.18 8.24
C LEU A 326 -6.31 -7.95 9.21
N ILE A 327 -5.80 -6.72 9.21
CA ILE A 327 -4.76 -6.26 10.14
C ILE A 327 -5.17 -4.95 10.78
N LEU A 328 -4.71 -4.76 12.02
CA LEU A 328 -4.78 -3.48 12.71
C LEU A 328 -3.55 -2.65 12.33
N ASP A 329 -3.78 -1.51 11.69
CA ASP A 329 -2.78 -0.46 11.54
C ASP A 329 -2.52 0.16 12.91
N LYS A 330 -1.38 -0.14 13.53
CA LYS A 330 -1.08 0.31 14.90
C LYS A 330 -0.90 1.82 15.02
N GLN A 331 -0.49 2.49 13.94
CA GLN A 331 -0.26 3.94 13.96
C GLN A 331 -1.60 4.67 13.86
N LEU A 332 -2.44 4.26 12.91
CA LEU A 332 -3.73 4.90 12.66
C LEU A 332 -4.88 4.32 13.50
N ARG A 333 -4.64 3.20 14.17
CA ARG A 333 -5.60 2.45 15.00
C ARG A 333 -6.89 2.09 14.25
N VAL A 334 -6.72 1.65 13.00
CA VAL A 334 -7.82 1.25 12.12
C VAL A 334 -7.57 -0.11 11.49
N TRP A 335 -8.66 -0.82 11.21
CA TRP A 335 -8.68 -2.13 10.58
C TRP A 335 -8.73 -2.01 9.06
N ARG A 336 -7.92 -2.83 8.40
CA ARG A 336 -7.75 -2.83 6.94
C ARG A 336 -7.41 -4.22 6.44
N PHE A 337 -7.54 -4.44 5.14
CA PHE A 337 -6.96 -5.64 4.52
C PHE A 337 -5.45 -5.66 4.69
N CYS A 338 -4.88 -6.86 4.82
CA CYS A 338 -3.44 -7.03 4.99
C CYS A 338 -2.62 -6.55 3.79
N HIS A 339 -3.25 -6.52 2.61
CA HIS A 339 -2.71 -6.01 1.35
C HIS A 339 -3.88 -5.88 0.35
N LEU A 340 -3.75 -5.02 -0.67
CA LEU A 340 -4.78 -4.87 -1.71
C LEU A 340 -5.14 -6.21 -2.39
N SER A 341 -4.17 -7.09 -2.61
CA SER A 341 -4.41 -8.43 -3.16
C SER A 341 -5.34 -9.30 -2.29
N ALA A 342 -5.37 -9.09 -0.97
CA ALA A 342 -6.33 -9.80 -0.11
C ALA A 342 -7.75 -9.29 -0.34
N ARG A 343 -7.91 -7.96 -0.48
CA ARG A 343 -9.19 -7.34 -0.84
C ARG A 343 -9.68 -7.85 -2.20
N GLU A 344 -8.83 -7.80 -3.22
CA GLU A 344 -9.16 -8.26 -4.57
C GLU A 344 -9.55 -9.75 -4.58
N TYR A 345 -8.83 -10.58 -3.81
CA TYR A 345 -9.21 -11.98 -3.64
C TYR A 345 -10.62 -12.12 -3.06
N ILE A 346 -10.95 -11.37 -2.01
CA ILE A 346 -12.28 -11.39 -1.39
C ILE A 346 -13.36 -10.89 -2.37
N GLU A 347 -13.11 -9.79 -3.08
CA GLU A 347 -14.02 -9.23 -4.08
C GLU A 347 -14.33 -10.23 -5.21
N ASN A 348 -13.30 -10.90 -5.71
CA ASN A 348 -13.43 -11.81 -6.85
C ASN A 348 -14.05 -13.16 -6.49
N ASN A 349 -13.84 -13.65 -5.26
CA ASN A 349 -14.20 -15.03 -4.89
C ASN A 349 -15.39 -15.14 -3.93
N HIS A 350 -15.69 -14.11 -3.13
CA HIS A 350 -16.66 -14.23 -2.02
C HIS A 350 -17.72 -13.15 -2.02
N TYR A 351 -17.36 -11.91 -2.34
CA TYR A 351 -18.29 -10.79 -2.35
C TYR A 351 -18.12 -9.99 -3.63
N ARG A 352 -18.96 -10.23 -4.63
CA ARG A 352 -19.03 -9.33 -5.78
C ARG A 352 -19.60 -8.00 -5.31
N VAL A 353 -18.71 -7.06 -4.99
CA VAL A 353 -19.08 -5.66 -4.83
C VAL A 353 -19.28 -5.15 -6.25
N TYR A 354 -20.54 -5.08 -6.69
CA TYR A 354 -20.86 -4.22 -7.82
C TYR A 354 -20.65 -2.79 -7.33
N ALA A 355 -19.58 -2.16 -7.83
CA ALA A 355 -19.38 -0.72 -7.67
C ALA A 355 -20.42 0.03 -8.51
#